data_AF-A0A971MTK8-F1
#
_entry.id   AF-A0A971MTK8-F1
#
_cell.length_a   1.000
_cell.length_b   1.000
_cell.length_c   1.000
_cell.angle_alpha   90.00
_cell.angle_beta   90.00
_cell.angle_gamma   90.00
#
_symmetry.space_group_name_H-M   'P 1'
#
loop_
_entity.id
_entity.type
_entity.pdbx_description
1 polymer ?
#
loop_
_entity_poly.entity_id
_entity_poly.type
_entity_poly.pdbx_seq_one_letter_code
_entity_poly.pdbx_strand_id
1 'polypeptide(L)'
;MFGLDNLFRSRAPSGQEVAGELHKILGDKPFEPPEWLNFDFESFLALTRDPVLIIMIIALLLGVYLLFKRLAPYLRYESSRSDHYSKAALKSSALASCNITKLFNLALDQAGTGEFGQAIILLHKATVEYITTKVITSSAGKKYSNNDFKRKLKPESDLYHPFILIARYAEIAGFSNITLSQWEFDKALDAFKTHFL
;
A
#
# COMPACT_ATOMS: atom_id res chain seq x y z
N MET A 1 -10.94 5.97 34.13
CA MET A 1 -11.53 6.44 32.86
C MET A 1 -10.69 7.63 32.40
N PHE A 2 -9.55 7.36 31.77
CA PHE A 2 -8.63 8.40 31.27
C PHE A 2 -8.70 8.38 29.75
N GLY A 3 -8.99 9.56 29.18
CA GLY A 3 -9.32 9.73 27.77
C GLY A 3 -8.18 9.34 26.84
N LEU A 4 -8.48 8.37 25.97
CA LEU A 4 -7.65 7.98 24.82
C LEU A 4 -7.69 9.01 23.67
N ASP A 5 -8.46 10.09 23.83
CA ASP A 5 -8.77 11.03 22.75
C ASP A 5 -7.64 12.01 22.41
N ASN A 6 -6.61 12.11 23.27
CA ASN A 6 -5.55 13.12 23.12
C ASN A 6 -4.20 12.59 22.61
N LEU A 7 -4.03 11.28 22.43
CA LEU A 7 -2.73 10.70 22.02
C LEU A 7 -2.54 10.58 20.50
N PHE A 8 -3.57 10.86 19.68
CA PHE A 8 -3.55 10.54 18.24
C PHE A 8 -3.95 11.67 17.30
N ARG A 9 -4.01 12.92 17.76
CA ARG A 9 -3.96 14.08 16.86
C ARG A 9 -2.50 14.44 16.57
N SER A 10 -1.81 13.62 15.78
CA SER A 10 -0.62 14.11 15.09
C SER A 10 -1.09 15.12 14.04
N ARG A 11 -0.98 16.41 14.36
CA ARG A 11 -1.17 17.51 13.42
C ARG A 11 -0.37 17.18 12.15
N ALA A 12 -0.97 17.33 10.97
CA ALA A 12 -0.23 17.19 9.72
C ALA A 12 1.02 18.08 9.82
N PRO A 13 2.21 17.56 9.50
CA PRO A 13 3.44 18.32 9.67
C PRO A 13 3.34 19.58 8.82
N SER A 14 3.69 20.71 9.45
CA SER A 14 3.75 21.99 8.76
C SER A 14 4.83 21.95 7.68
N GLY A 15 4.70 22.78 6.64
CA GLY A 15 5.73 22.87 5.60
C GLY A 15 7.13 23.20 6.15
N GLN A 16 7.20 23.87 7.30
CA GLN A 16 8.46 24.16 8.00
C GLN A 16 9.08 22.93 8.67
N GLU A 17 8.27 22.04 9.25
CA GLU A 17 8.75 20.77 9.82
C GLU A 17 9.27 19.83 8.73
N VAL A 18 8.59 19.79 7.59
CA VAL A 18 9.05 19.02 6.42
C VAL A 18 10.35 19.60 5.86
N ALA A 19 10.46 20.93 5.76
CA ALA A 19 11.68 21.59 5.31
C ALA A 19 12.86 21.34 6.26
N GLY A 20 12.64 21.35 7.57
CA GLY A 20 13.68 21.06 8.56
C GLY A 20 14.16 19.60 8.53
N GLU A 21 13.26 18.63 8.37
CA GLU A 21 13.62 17.22 8.19
C GLU A 21 14.34 16.98 6.85
N LEU A 22 13.90 17.63 5.77
CA LEU A 22 14.62 17.60 4.49
C LEU A 22 16.02 18.17 4.62
N HIS A 23 16.21 19.27 5.35
CA HIS A 23 17.51 19.89 5.56
C HIS A 23 18.46 18.98 6.37
N LYS A 24 17.93 18.20 7.33
CA LYS A 24 18.70 17.16 8.04
C LYS A 24 19.10 16.00 7.12
N ILE A 25 18.22 15.59 6.20
CA ILE A 25 18.47 14.47 5.28
C ILE A 25 19.47 14.86 4.19
N LEU A 26 19.41 16.08 3.69
CA LEU A 26 20.26 16.58 2.61
C LEU A 26 21.67 16.98 3.10
N GLY A 27 21.83 17.28 4.40
CA GLY A 27 23.05 17.87 4.94
C GLY A 27 23.32 19.24 4.32
N ASP A 28 24.30 19.99 4.84
CA ASP A 28 24.69 21.33 4.34
C ASP A 28 25.39 21.26 2.96
N LYS A 29 24.78 20.58 1.98
CA LYS A 29 25.15 20.72 0.59
C LYS A 29 24.26 21.77 -0.02
N PRO A 30 24.79 22.95 -0.43
CA PRO A 30 24.02 23.85 -1.25
C PRO A 30 23.56 23.07 -2.47
N PHE A 31 22.24 23.04 -2.69
CA PHE A 31 21.67 22.46 -3.90
C PHE A 31 22.12 23.36 -5.05
N GLU A 32 23.18 22.93 -5.76
CA GLU A 32 23.53 23.48 -7.06
C GLU A 32 22.58 22.83 -8.06
N PRO A 33 21.55 23.56 -8.57
CA PRO A 33 20.69 23.01 -9.60
C PRO A 33 21.56 22.62 -10.79
N PRO A 34 21.44 21.39 -11.31
CA PRO A 34 22.24 20.99 -12.46
C PRO A 34 21.89 21.88 -13.66
N GLU A 35 22.87 22.20 -14.52
CA GLU A 35 22.76 23.23 -15.57
C GLU A 35 21.54 23.08 -16.50
N TRP A 36 21.01 21.86 -16.66
CA TRP A 36 19.79 21.58 -17.43
C TRP A 36 18.49 22.08 -16.78
N LEU A 37 18.54 22.49 -15.51
CA LEU A 37 17.42 23.04 -14.74
C LEU A 37 17.40 24.58 -14.77
N ASN A 38 18.36 25.23 -15.47
CA ASN A 38 18.26 26.62 -15.93
C ASN A 38 17.23 26.74 -17.06
N PHE A 39 16.02 26.26 -16.79
CA PHE A 39 14.90 26.35 -17.69
C PHE A 39 14.30 27.74 -17.53
N ASP A 40 14.56 28.60 -18.52
CA ASP A 40 13.96 29.92 -18.55
C ASP A 40 12.44 29.79 -18.75
N PHE A 41 11.69 29.99 -17.66
CA PHE A 41 10.24 29.84 -17.65
C PHE A 41 9.57 30.83 -18.60
N GLU A 42 10.21 31.97 -18.88
CA GLU A 42 9.75 32.94 -19.87
C GLU A 42 9.87 32.40 -21.30
N SER A 43 10.98 31.72 -21.62
CA SER A 43 11.14 31.01 -22.90
C SER A 43 10.11 29.88 -23.07
N PHE A 44 9.76 29.17 -22.01
CA PHE A 44 8.70 28.15 -22.03
C PHE A 44 7.31 28.77 -22.25
N LEU A 45 6.98 29.84 -21.52
CA LEU A 45 5.70 30.55 -21.70
C LEU A 45 5.58 31.16 -23.10
N ALA A 46 6.67 31.69 -23.65
CA ALA A 46 6.72 32.16 -25.03
C ALA A 46 6.48 31.03 -26.04
N LEU A 47 7.04 29.84 -25.81
CA LEU A 47 6.83 28.65 -26.63
C LEU A 47 5.38 28.15 -26.58
N THR A 48 4.69 28.34 -25.44
CA THR A 48 3.27 28.00 -25.29
C THR A 48 2.28 29.02 -25.84
N ARG A 49 2.73 30.15 -26.41
CA ARG A 49 1.81 31.10 -27.09
C ARG A 49 1.34 30.62 -28.45
N ASP A 50 2.03 29.65 -29.04
CA ASP A 50 1.62 29.05 -30.31
C ASP A 50 0.65 27.88 -30.04
N PRO A 51 -0.64 27.98 -30.46
CA PRO A 51 -1.62 26.92 -30.26
C PRO A 51 -1.21 25.59 -30.92
N VAL A 52 -0.37 25.62 -31.97
CA VAL A 52 0.11 24.41 -32.65
C VAL A 52 1.09 23.64 -31.77
N LEU A 53 1.97 24.35 -31.06
CA LEU A 53 2.92 23.75 -30.11
C LEU A 53 2.21 23.15 -28.90
N ILE A 54 1.16 23.79 -28.39
CA ILE A 54 0.32 23.22 -27.33
C ILE A 54 -0.30 21.88 -27.79
N ILE A 55 -0.89 21.86 -29.00
CA ILE A 55 -1.51 20.64 -29.55
C ILE A 55 -0.46 19.54 -29.73
N MET A 56 0.74 19.88 -30.22
CA MET A 56 1.86 18.94 -30.33
C MET A 56 2.28 18.36 -28.97
N ILE A 57 2.41 19.19 -27.94
CA ILE A 57 2.78 18.74 -26.58
C ILE A 57 1.70 17.82 -26.01
N ILE A 58 0.42 18.19 -26.15
CA ILE A 58 -0.70 17.34 -25.71
C ILE A 58 -0.72 16.02 -26.47
N ALA A 59 -0.52 16.04 -27.79
CA ALA A 59 -0.47 14.84 -28.63
C ALA A 59 0.72 13.95 -28.27
N LEU A 60 1.89 14.52 -27.98
CA LEU A 60 3.07 13.80 -27.51
C LEU A 60 2.80 13.13 -26.16
N LEU A 61 2.23 13.85 -25.20
CA LEU A 61 1.89 13.32 -23.88
C LEU A 61 0.82 12.22 -23.95
N LEU A 62 -0.21 12.40 -24.79
CA LEU A 62 -1.20 11.34 -25.06
C LEU A 62 -0.55 10.13 -25.74
N GLY A 63 0.33 10.37 -26.70
CA GLY A 63 1.08 9.32 -27.40
C GLY A 63 1.90 8.48 -26.44
N VAL A 64 2.70 9.13 -25.58
CA VAL A 64 3.50 8.48 -24.53
C VAL A 64 2.60 7.73 -23.55
N TYR A 65 1.50 8.33 -23.08
CA TYR A 65 0.54 7.68 -22.19
C TYR A 65 -0.07 6.41 -22.82
N LEU A 66 -0.49 6.48 -24.08
CA LEU A 66 -1.03 5.34 -24.81
C LEU A 66 0.03 4.27 -25.07
N LEU A 67 1.29 4.67 -25.31
CA LEU A 67 2.41 3.76 -25.49
C LEU A 67 2.70 2.99 -24.20
N PHE A 68 2.77 3.67 -23.05
CA PHE A 68 2.90 3.02 -21.73
C PHE A 68 1.72 2.10 -21.42
N LYS A 69 0.49 2.49 -21.76
CA LYS A 69 -0.70 1.66 -21.59
C LYS A 69 -0.65 0.39 -22.47
N ARG A 70 -0.08 0.47 -23.67
CA ARG A 70 0.09 -0.67 -24.59
C ARG A 70 1.32 -1.54 -24.29
N LEU A 71 2.34 -1.00 -23.65
CA LEU A 71 3.54 -1.73 -23.22
C LEU A 71 3.42 -2.32 -21.80
N ALA A 72 2.45 -1.87 -21.01
CA ALA A 72 2.10 -2.46 -19.71
C ALA A 72 1.85 -3.99 -19.71
N PRO A 73 1.34 -4.63 -20.79
CA PRO A 73 1.22 -6.08 -20.86
C PRO A 73 2.57 -6.81 -20.97
N TYR A 74 3.63 -6.15 -21.44
CA TYR A 74 4.93 -6.76 -21.71
C TYR A 74 5.97 -6.52 -20.59
N LEU A 75 5.69 -5.60 -19.66
CA LEU A 75 6.49 -5.41 -18.44
C LEU A 75 5.96 -6.21 -17.23
N ARG A 76 4.85 -6.95 -17.39
CA ARG A 76 4.35 -7.90 -16.40
C ARG A 76 4.30 -9.29 -17.00
N TYR A 77 5.45 -9.96 -16.97
CA TYR A 77 5.49 -11.41 -16.98
C TYR A 77 4.71 -11.90 -15.75
N GLU A 78 3.53 -12.48 -15.95
CA GLU A 78 3.09 -13.71 -15.28
C GLU A 78 1.72 -14.20 -15.80
N SER A 79 1.83 -15.24 -16.63
CA SER A 79 0.90 -16.35 -16.90
C SER A 79 -0.61 -16.16 -16.73
N SER A 80 -1.25 -16.03 -17.89
CA SER A 80 -2.50 -16.67 -18.29
C SER A 80 -3.03 -17.83 -17.43
N ARG A 81 -4.30 -17.73 -16.99
CA ARG A 81 -5.28 -18.82 -17.10
C ARG A 81 -6.71 -18.31 -16.88
N SER A 82 -7.47 -18.17 -17.97
CA SER A 82 -8.93 -18.08 -17.95
C SER A 82 -9.54 -19.49 -17.93
N ASP A 83 -10.80 -19.55 -17.52
CA ASP A 83 -11.78 -20.60 -17.77
C ASP A 83 -11.81 -21.81 -16.81
N HIS A 84 -12.40 -21.63 -15.63
CA HIS A 84 -13.20 -22.66 -14.91
C HIS A 84 -13.89 -22.08 -13.65
N TYR A 85 -14.87 -21.17 -13.81
CA TYR A 85 -15.33 -20.33 -12.68
C TYR A 85 -16.59 -20.74 -11.90
N SER A 86 -17.33 -21.81 -12.22
CA SER A 86 -18.57 -22.11 -11.45
C SER A 86 -18.46 -23.27 -10.45
N LYS A 87 -17.46 -24.17 -10.55
CA LYS A 87 -17.21 -25.24 -9.56
C LYS A 87 -16.05 -24.95 -8.59
N ALA A 88 -15.30 -23.86 -8.81
CA ALA A 88 -14.12 -23.50 -8.02
C ALA A 88 -14.46 -22.83 -6.67
N ALA A 89 -15.64 -22.20 -6.53
CA ALA A 89 -15.99 -21.40 -5.36
C ALA A 89 -16.12 -22.20 -4.04
N LEU A 90 -16.47 -23.48 -4.11
CA LEU A 90 -16.57 -24.36 -2.92
C LEU A 90 -15.22 -25.02 -2.57
N LYS A 91 -14.37 -25.30 -3.56
CA LYS A 91 -13.01 -25.82 -3.31
C LYS A 91 -12.04 -24.72 -2.89
N SER A 92 -12.29 -23.47 -3.32
CA SER A 92 -11.49 -22.30 -2.94
C SER A 92 -11.70 -21.89 -1.49
N SER A 93 -12.88 -22.10 -0.88
CA SER A 93 -13.12 -21.69 0.51
C SER A 93 -12.38 -22.58 1.52
N ALA A 94 -12.30 -23.89 1.27
CA ALA A 94 -11.51 -24.83 2.08
C ALA A 94 -10.01 -24.63 1.86
N LEU A 95 -9.58 -24.39 0.61
CA LEU A 95 -8.18 -24.08 0.29
C LEU A 95 -7.75 -22.73 0.87
N ALA A 96 -8.62 -21.72 0.84
CA ALA A 96 -8.35 -20.39 1.41
C ALA A 96 -8.33 -20.41 2.93
N SER A 97 -9.25 -21.16 3.58
CA SER A 97 -9.17 -21.41 5.03
C SER A 97 -7.85 -22.11 5.40
N CYS A 98 -7.43 -23.11 4.62
CA CYS A 98 -6.13 -23.75 4.77
C CYS A 98 -4.96 -22.76 4.57
N ASN A 99 -5.11 -21.79 3.65
CA ASN A 99 -4.09 -20.79 3.37
C ASN A 99 -3.97 -19.74 4.50
N ILE A 100 -5.09 -19.29 5.06
CA ILE A 100 -5.13 -18.36 6.21
C ILE A 100 -4.45 -18.99 7.43
N THR A 101 -4.79 -20.23 7.78
CA THR A 101 -4.18 -20.94 8.91
C THR A 101 -2.68 -21.18 8.70
N LYS A 102 -2.25 -21.47 7.46
CA LYS A 102 -0.81 -21.60 7.13
C LYS A 102 -0.06 -20.29 7.32
N LEU A 103 -0.58 -19.19 6.80
CA LEU A 103 0.03 -17.86 6.95
C LEU A 103 0.10 -17.45 8.42
N PHE A 104 -0.95 -17.75 9.19
CA PHE A 104 -0.98 -17.52 10.63
C PHE A 104 0.12 -18.32 11.37
N ASN A 105 0.26 -19.62 11.09
CA ASN A 105 1.29 -20.44 11.73
C ASN A 105 2.70 -19.98 11.34
N LEU A 106 2.92 -19.58 10.08
CA LEU A 106 4.19 -19.00 9.65
C LEU A 106 4.49 -17.68 10.36
N ALA A 107 3.47 -16.85 10.62
CA ALA A 107 3.65 -15.63 11.39
C ALA A 107 4.10 -15.91 12.83
N LEU A 108 3.52 -16.94 13.47
CA LEU A 108 3.94 -17.35 14.81
C LEU A 108 5.37 -17.88 14.83
N ASP A 109 5.78 -18.64 13.82
CA ASP A 109 7.15 -19.16 13.69
C ASP A 109 8.17 -18.01 13.54
N GLN A 110 7.90 -17.04 12.68
CA GLN A 110 8.74 -15.84 12.51
C GLN A 110 8.82 -14.99 13.79
N ALA A 111 7.73 -14.88 14.54
CA ALA A 111 7.76 -14.20 15.83
C ALA A 111 8.60 -14.98 16.86
N GLY A 112 8.57 -16.31 16.81
CA GLY A 112 9.40 -17.19 17.65
C GLY A 112 10.90 -17.02 17.40
N THR A 113 11.30 -16.59 16.20
CA THR A 113 12.69 -16.26 15.87
C THR A 113 13.05 -14.79 16.15
N GLY A 114 12.12 -13.97 16.64
CA GLY A 114 12.30 -12.54 16.92
C GLY A 114 12.09 -11.62 15.71
N GLU A 115 11.67 -12.16 14.56
CA GLU A 115 11.44 -11.42 13.31
C GLU A 115 10.02 -10.82 13.28
N PHE A 116 9.72 -9.91 14.22
CA PHE A 116 8.37 -9.37 14.41
C PHE A 116 7.84 -8.60 13.19
N GLY A 117 8.71 -7.93 12.44
CA GLY A 117 8.31 -7.25 11.20
C GLY A 117 7.77 -8.22 10.15
N GLN A 118 8.47 -9.34 9.93
CA GLN A 118 8.03 -10.38 8.99
C GLN A 118 6.78 -11.09 9.48
N ALA A 119 6.69 -11.36 10.78
CA ALA A 119 5.51 -11.94 11.40
C ALA A 119 4.25 -11.08 11.16
N ILE A 120 4.35 -9.76 11.34
CA ILE A 120 3.24 -8.82 11.10
C ILE A 120 2.86 -8.75 9.61
N ILE A 121 3.84 -8.78 8.70
CA ILE A 121 3.57 -8.82 7.25
C ILE A 121 2.79 -10.10 6.89
N LEU A 122 3.13 -11.24 7.48
CA LEU A 122 2.41 -12.50 7.28
C LEU A 122 1.00 -12.46 7.86
N LEU A 123 0.80 -11.89 9.05
CA LEU A 123 -0.53 -11.66 9.62
C LEU A 123 -1.38 -10.79 8.68
N HIS A 124 -0.82 -9.69 8.16
CA HIS A 124 -1.53 -8.83 7.22
C HIS A 124 -1.94 -9.57 5.94
N LYS A 125 -1.06 -10.41 5.39
CA LYS A 125 -1.42 -11.27 4.24
C LYS A 125 -2.57 -12.20 4.58
N ALA A 126 -2.57 -12.81 5.76
CA ALA A 126 -3.67 -13.66 6.22
C ALA A 126 -4.98 -12.87 6.36
N THR A 127 -4.93 -11.64 6.88
CA THR A 127 -6.09 -10.75 7.02
C THR A 127 -6.68 -10.39 5.65
N VAL A 128 -5.84 -10.05 4.69
CA VAL A 128 -6.25 -9.76 3.31
C VAL A 128 -6.89 -10.98 2.66
N GLU A 129 -6.31 -12.17 2.82
CA GLU A 129 -6.88 -13.43 2.31
C GLU A 129 -8.25 -13.70 2.94
N TYR A 130 -8.41 -13.49 4.25
CA TYR A 130 -9.71 -13.62 4.92
C TYR A 130 -10.75 -12.69 4.32
N ILE A 131 -10.45 -11.38 4.24
CA ILE A 131 -11.39 -10.37 3.75
C ILE A 131 -11.79 -10.66 2.29
N THR A 132 -10.82 -11.01 1.45
CA THR A 132 -11.07 -11.30 0.02
C THR A 132 -11.83 -12.60 -0.21
N THR A 133 -11.74 -13.57 0.70
CA THR A 133 -12.44 -14.85 0.57
C THR A 133 -13.82 -14.82 1.21
N LYS A 134 -13.97 -14.14 2.36
CA LYS A 134 -15.15 -14.23 3.22
C LYS A 134 -16.07 -13.00 3.16
N VAL A 135 -15.53 -11.82 2.89
CA VAL A 135 -16.27 -10.55 3.04
C VAL A 135 -16.54 -9.90 1.70
N ILE A 136 -15.50 -9.79 0.86
CA ILE A 136 -15.60 -9.19 -0.47
C ILE A 136 -15.74 -10.33 -1.47
N THR A 137 -16.82 -10.37 -2.25
CA THR A 137 -16.85 -11.15 -3.48
C THR A 137 -15.84 -10.55 -4.46
N SER A 138 -14.59 -10.99 -4.33
CA SER A 138 -13.50 -10.55 -5.19
C SER A 138 -13.80 -11.00 -6.61
N SER A 139 -13.96 -10.05 -7.53
CA SER A 139 -13.90 -10.35 -8.96
C SER A 139 -12.50 -10.91 -9.24
N ALA A 140 -12.45 -12.15 -9.71
CA ALA A 140 -11.21 -12.85 -10.02
C ALA A 140 -10.22 -11.96 -10.79
N GLY A 141 -8.97 -11.90 -10.32
CA GLY A 141 -7.89 -11.16 -10.97
C GLY A 141 -7.74 -9.69 -10.54
N LYS A 142 -8.66 -9.12 -9.74
CA LYS A 142 -8.49 -7.76 -9.21
C LYS A 142 -7.58 -7.77 -7.98
N LYS A 143 -6.40 -7.16 -8.09
CA LYS A 143 -5.53 -6.87 -6.93
C LYS A 143 -6.11 -5.68 -6.17
N TYR A 144 -6.25 -5.81 -4.85
CA TYR A 144 -6.73 -4.76 -3.95
C TYR A 144 -5.56 -4.21 -3.14
N SER A 145 -5.47 -2.89 -3.05
CA SER A 145 -4.57 -2.20 -2.13
C SER A 145 -5.19 -2.07 -0.74
N ASN A 146 -4.38 -1.75 0.27
CA ASN A 146 -4.88 -1.44 1.62
C ASN A 146 -5.95 -0.35 1.61
N ASN A 147 -5.79 0.65 0.74
CA ASN A 147 -6.77 1.73 0.59
C ASN A 147 -8.08 1.24 -0.05
N ASP A 148 -8.02 0.25 -0.95
CA ASP A 148 -9.24 -0.37 -1.48
C ASP A 148 -9.98 -1.16 -0.40
N PHE A 149 -9.26 -1.88 0.46
CA PHE A 149 -9.85 -2.56 1.61
C PHE A 149 -10.45 -1.57 2.61
N LYS A 150 -9.78 -0.47 2.93
CA LYS A 150 -10.32 0.62 3.78
C LYS A 150 -11.59 1.24 3.20
N ARG A 151 -11.72 1.31 1.87
CA ARG A 151 -12.94 1.84 1.22
C ARG A 151 -14.08 0.83 1.21
N LYS A 152 -13.75 -0.46 1.10
CA LYS A 152 -14.74 -1.54 1.02
C LYS A 152 -15.24 -1.99 2.39
N LEU A 153 -14.34 -2.05 3.37
CA LEU A 153 -14.68 -2.20 4.77
C LEU A 153 -15.23 -0.85 5.22
N LYS A 154 -16.54 -0.74 5.39
CA LYS A 154 -17.13 0.50 5.90
C LYS A 154 -16.60 0.77 7.32
N PRO A 155 -16.44 2.03 7.74
CA PRO A 155 -15.91 2.35 9.08
C PRO A 155 -16.71 1.73 10.24
N GLU A 156 -18.00 1.50 10.03
CA GLU A 156 -18.89 0.89 11.05
C GLU A 156 -18.76 -0.64 11.11
N SER A 157 -17.94 -1.26 10.26
CA SER A 157 -17.73 -2.70 10.27
C SER A 157 -16.80 -3.11 11.41
N ASP A 158 -17.16 -4.18 12.11
CA ASP A 158 -16.33 -4.82 13.15
C ASP A 158 -14.94 -5.26 12.64
N LEU A 159 -14.76 -5.34 11.31
CA LEU A 159 -13.49 -5.73 10.68
C LEU A 159 -12.62 -4.54 10.28
N TYR A 160 -13.17 -3.32 10.23
CA TYR A 160 -12.47 -2.13 9.74
C TYR A 160 -11.31 -1.72 10.65
N HIS A 161 -11.60 -1.54 11.95
CA HIS A 161 -10.59 -1.13 12.92
C HIS A 161 -9.47 -2.18 13.10
N PRO A 162 -9.78 -3.48 13.25
CA PRO A 162 -8.77 -4.53 13.31
C PRO A 162 -7.91 -4.59 12.04
N PHE A 163 -8.52 -4.46 10.85
CA PHE A 163 -7.79 -4.44 9.58
C PHE A 163 -6.82 -3.26 9.52
N ILE A 164 -7.26 -2.06 9.89
CA ILE A 164 -6.39 -0.86 9.87
C ILE A 164 -5.22 -1.00 10.82
N LEU A 165 -5.43 -1.55 12.01
CA LEU A 165 -4.36 -1.76 12.98
C LEU A 165 -3.26 -2.66 12.40
N ILE A 166 -3.65 -3.83 11.88
CA ILE A 166 -2.73 -4.81 11.29
C ILE A 166 -2.04 -4.23 10.05
N ALA A 167 -2.80 -3.56 9.16
CA ALA A 167 -2.27 -2.95 7.95
C ALA A 167 -1.26 -1.83 8.26
N ARG A 168 -1.49 -1.04 9.31
CA ARG A 168 -0.57 0.02 9.72
C ARG A 168 0.77 -0.54 10.18
N TYR A 169 0.77 -1.55 11.03
CA TYR A 169 2.03 -2.16 11.47
C TYR A 169 2.75 -2.87 10.32
N ALA A 170 2.00 -3.50 9.40
CA ALA A 170 2.59 -4.09 8.21
C ALA A 170 3.19 -3.05 7.26
N GLU A 171 2.58 -1.87 7.14
CA GLU A 171 3.14 -0.74 6.38
C GLU A 171 4.44 -0.24 7.03
N ILE A 172 4.50 -0.14 8.36
CA ILE A 172 5.73 0.22 9.08
C ILE A 172 6.82 -0.83 8.85
N ALA A 173 6.52 -2.12 9.01
CA ALA A 173 7.47 -3.20 8.76
C ALA A 173 7.95 -3.28 7.30
N GLY A 174 7.08 -2.97 6.33
CA GLY A 174 7.39 -3.11 4.92
C GLY A 174 8.07 -1.89 4.28
N PHE A 175 7.84 -0.69 4.83
CA PHE A 175 8.23 0.56 4.17
C PHE A 175 9.03 1.53 5.06
N SER A 176 9.30 1.18 6.32
CA SER A 176 10.10 2.02 7.21
C SER A 176 11.31 1.27 7.76
N ASN A 177 12.31 2.03 8.25
CA ASN A 177 13.46 1.49 8.95
C ASN A 177 13.19 1.28 10.46
N ILE A 178 11.94 1.41 10.90
CA ILE A 178 11.55 1.26 12.31
C ILE A 178 11.44 -0.23 12.62
N THR A 179 12.25 -0.70 13.56
CA THR A 179 12.12 -2.05 14.11
C THR A 179 10.87 -2.15 14.97
N LEU A 180 9.96 -3.06 14.62
CA LEU A 180 8.78 -3.36 15.41
C LEU A 180 9.15 -4.27 16.59
N SER A 181 8.62 -3.97 17.77
CA SER A 181 8.83 -4.78 18.96
C SER A 181 7.78 -5.89 19.07
N GLN A 182 8.02 -6.79 20.02
CA GLN A 182 7.08 -7.85 20.39
C GLN A 182 5.70 -7.30 20.75
N TRP A 183 5.63 -6.12 21.38
CA TRP A 183 4.35 -5.54 21.79
C TRP A 183 3.48 -5.12 20.60
N GLU A 184 4.08 -4.57 19.54
CA GLU A 184 3.33 -4.29 18.30
C GLU A 184 2.83 -5.58 17.64
N PHE A 185 3.65 -6.63 17.66
CA PHE A 185 3.25 -7.95 17.16
C PHE A 185 2.09 -8.53 17.98
N ASP A 186 2.17 -8.53 19.31
CA ASP A 186 1.13 -9.06 20.18
C ASP A 186 -0.21 -8.33 19.97
N LYS A 187 -0.17 -7.01 19.76
CA LYS A 187 -1.37 -6.24 19.40
C LYS A 187 -1.96 -6.63 18.05
N ALA A 188 -1.12 -6.78 17.02
CA ALA A 188 -1.57 -7.22 15.71
C ALA A 188 -2.12 -8.66 15.75
N LEU A 189 -1.50 -9.52 16.55
CA LEU A 189 -1.89 -10.91 16.75
C LEU A 189 -3.23 -11.03 17.48
N ASP A 190 -3.45 -10.24 18.54
CA ASP A 190 -4.70 -10.22 19.29
C ASP A 190 -5.87 -9.75 18.43
N ALA A 191 -5.66 -8.68 17.66
CA ALA A 191 -6.64 -8.21 16.68
C ALA A 191 -6.92 -9.25 15.60
N PHE A 192 -5.90 -9.99 15.14
CA PHE A 192 -6.06 -11.07 14.18
C PHE A 192 -6.93 -12.21 14.74
N LYS A 193 -6.56 -12.71 15.92
CA LYS A 193 -7.26 -13.83 16.58
C LYS A 193 -8.70 -13.53 16.92
N THR A 194 -9.00 -12.31 17.35
CA THR A 194 -10.34 -11.92 17.80
C THR A 194 -11.32 -11.77 16.63
N HIS A 195 -10.83 -11.39 15.43
CA HIS A 195 -11.71 -10.94 14.34
C HIS A 195 -11.58 -11.74 13.02
N PHE A 196 -10.52 -12.53 12.85
CA PHE A 196 -10.21 -13.18 11.56
C PHE A 196 -9.92 -14.69 11.67
N LEU A 197 -9.98 -15.27 12.87
CA LEU A 197 -9.99 -16.72 13.12
C LEU A 197 -11.37 -17.14 13.63
#